data_AF-A0A9E5EYA4-F1
#
_entry.id   AF-A0A9E5EYA4-F1
#
_cell.length_a   1.000
_cell.length_b   1.000
_cell.length_c   1.000
_cell.angle_alpha   90.00
_cell.angle_beta   90.00
_cell.angle_gamma   90.00
#
_symmetry.space_group_name_H-M   'P 1'
#
loop_
_entity.id
_entity.type
_entity.pdbx_description
1 polymer ?
#
loop_
_entity_poly.entity_id
_entity_poly.type
_entity_poly.pdbx_seq_one_letter_code
_entity_poly.pdbx_strand_id
1 'polypeptide(L)'
;MSKKQGASDRRDFIKTSTMAAAGGIALNAVLPAGAYAQGSDEIRVGVVGCGGRGSGAAHNVLNSARNVTIHAVADAFESQAKGLQARLKGIAKDDPKVKELNNKVEIADDKVHSGIDAYQKIMNDPKINYVILATPPGFRSIHIMAAVKAKKNIFTEKPV
;
A
#
# COMPACT_ATOMS: atom_id res chain seq x y z
N MET A 1 48.84 -7.60 62.71
CA MET A 1 48.17 -8.09 61.48
C MET A 1 46.66 -8.03 61.69
N SER A 2 45.91 -7.22 60.93
CA SER A 2 44.60 -7.57 60.35
C SER A 2 44.07 -6.40 59.51
N LYS A 3 43.56 -6.72 58.32
CA LYS A 3 43.30 -5.83 57.18
C LYS A 3 42.02 -4.98 57.33
N LYS A 4 42.07 -3.71 56.91
CA LYS A 4 40.89 -2.87 56.64
C LYS A 4 40.31 -3.19 55.25
N GLN A 5 39.08 -3.72 55.18
CA GLN A 5 38.20 -3.68 54.00
C GLN A 5 37.79 -2.21 53.79
N GLY A 6 37.70 -1.58 52.63
CA GLY A 6 37.57 -2.02 51.24
C GLY A 6 36.70 -0.96 50.54
N ALA A 7 37.17 0.30 50.53
CA ALA A 7 36.42 1.45 50.00
C ALA A 7 36.66 1.72 48.49
N SER A 8 37.44 0.86 47.82
CA SER A 8 37.76 0.96 46.39
C SER A 8 36.76 0.25 45.47
N ASP A 9 36.10 -0.83 45.92
CA ASP A 9 35.30 -1.68 45.01
C ASP A 9 34.05 -1.00 44.40
N ARG A 10 33.40 -0.09 45.12
CA ARG A 10 32.14 0.51 44.63
C ARG A 10 32.35 1.62 43.62
N ARG A 11 33.43 2.40 43.76
CA ARG A 11 33.74 3.51 42.83
C ARG A 11 34.39 2.99 41.56
N ASP A 12 35.20 1.94 41.67
CA ASP A 12 35.81 1.31 40.49
C ASP A 12 34.75 0.59 39.65
N PHE A 13 33.74 -0.04 40.28
CA PHE A 13 32.59 -0.61 39.55
C PHE A 13 31.78 0.44 38.75
N ILE A 14 31.54 1.63 39.31
CA ILE A 14 30.85 2.72 38.61
C ILE A 14 31.71 3.25 37.45
N LYS A 15 33.03 3.38 37.63
CA LYS A 15 33.95 3.79 36.56
C LYS A 15 34.01 2.74 35.43
N THR A 16 34.05 1.45 35.76
CA THR A 16 34.06 0.35 34.78
C THR A 16 32.73 0.25 34.02
N SER A 17 31.60 0.52 34.68
CA SER A 17 30.27 0.54 34.05
C SER A 17 30.10 1.73 33.10
N THR A 18 30.77 2.86 33.38
CA THR A 18 30.72 4.06 32.53
C THR A 18 31.61 3.92 31.28
N MET A 19 32.71 3.17 31.35
CA MET A 19 33.58 2.91 30.18
C MET A 19 33.02 1.89 29.17
N ALA A 20 32.17 0.94 29.62
CA ALA A 20 31.51 0.00 28.70
C ALA A 20 30.44 0.67 27.82
N ALA A 21 29.90 1.82 28.22
CA ALA A 21 28.96 2.60 27.42
C ALA A 21 29.65 3.45 26.32
N ALA A 22 30.97 3.67 26.41
CA ALA A 22 31.72 4.48 25.45
C ALA A 22 32.22 3.71 24.22
N GLY A 23 32.20 2.36 24.26
CA GLY A 23 32.78 1.51 23.21
C GLY A 23 31.78 0.69 22.39
N GLY A 24 30.48 0.83 22.64
CA GLY A 24 29.49 -0.15 22.20
C GLY A 24 28.21 0.40 21.57
N ILE A 25 28.14 1.64 21.08
CA ILE A 25 27.06 2.09 20.18
C ILE A 25 27.62 3.12 19.19
N ALA A 26 28.40 2.66 18.22
CA ALA A 26 28.76 3.45 17.04
C ALA A 26 28.22 2.79 15.75
N LEU A 27 27.04 2.17 15.83
CA LEU A 27 26.30 1.65 14.66
C LEU A 27 24.97 2.40 14.40
N ASN A 28 24.66 3.44 15.17
CA ASN A 28 23.50 4.31 14.90
C ASN A 28 23.85 5.56 14.07
N ALA A 29 25.08 5.65 13.54
CA ALA A 29 25.40 6.67 12.56
C ALA A 29 24.86 6.23 11.20
N VAL A 30 23.84 6.96 10.74
CA VAL A 30 23.29 6.94 9.38
C VAL A 30 22.36 5.76 9.06
N LEU A 31 21.22 5.68 9.74
CA LEU A 31 20.00 5.43 8.97
C LEU A 31 19.60 6.79 8.37
N PRO A 32 19.57 6.95 7.04
CA PRO A 32 18.99 8.15 6.46
C PRO A 32 17.58 8.29 7.01
N ALA A 33 17.28 9.41 7.64
CA ALA A 33 15.90 9.85 7.83
C ALA A 33 15.30 10.01 6.42
N GLY A 34 14.70 8.95 5.90
CA GLY A 34 14.35 8.84 4.48
C GLY A 34 14.80 7.57 3.76
N ALA A 35 15.31 6.54 4.46
CA ALA A 35 15.42 5.20 3.89
C ALA A 35 14.01 4.57 3.73
N TYR A 36 13.15 5.21 2.95
CA TYR A 36 12.03 4.54 2.31
C TYR A 36 12.63 3.47 1.42
N ALA A 37 12.18 2.23 1.59
CA ALA A 37 12.62 1.11 0.79
C ALA A 37 12.62 1.50 -0.69
N GLN A 38 13.63 1.05 -1.43
CA GLN A 38 13.83 1.22 -2.87
C GLN A 38 12.71 0.52 -3.70
N GLY A 39 11.45 0.72 -3.35
CA GLY A 39 10.30 0.46 -4.21
C GLY A 39 9.95 1.76 -4.91
N SER A 40 9.39 1.69 -6.11
CA SER A 40 8.78 2.89 -6.67
C SER A 40 7.67 3.36 -5.72
N ASP A 41 7.66 4.66 -5.39
CA ASP A 41 6.58 5.33 -4.64
C ASP A 41 5.25 5.37 -5.43
N GLU A 42 5.04 4.42 -6.34
CA GLU A 42 3.90 4.35 -7.22
C GLU A 42 2.76 3.59 -6.55
N ILE A 43 1.59 4.24 -6.53
CA ILE A 43 0.35 3.65 -6.03
C ILE A 43 -0.28 2.90 -7.19
N ARG A 44 -0.14 1.56 -7.17
CA ARG A 44 -0.64 0.65 -8.19
C ARG A 44 -1.98 0.09 -7.77
N VAL A 45 -3.03 0.62 -8.38
CA VAL A 45 -4.42 0.44 -7.98
C VAL A 45 -5.08 -0.72 -8.73
N GLY A 46 -5.77 -1.57 -7.98
CA GLY A 46 -6.76 -2.53 -8.49
C GLY A 46 -8.17 -2.13 -8.06
N VAL A 47 -9.14 -2.16 -8.99
CA VAL A 47 -10.54 -1.81 -8.69
C VAL A 47 -11.41 -3.06 -8.70
N VAL A 48 -12.13 -3.31 -7.60
CA VAL A 48 -13.09 -4.43 -7.46
C VAL A 48 -14.50 -3.85 -7.31
N GLY A 49 -15.36 -4.12 -8.30
CA GLY A 49 -16.69 -3.53 -8.45
C GLY A 49 -16.63 -2.32 -9.37
N CYS A 50 -17.05 -2.50 -10.61
CA CYS A 50 -16.88 -1.56 -11.72
C CYS A 50 -18.13 -0.72 -12.03
N GLY A 51 -19.17 -0.81 -11.19
CA GLY A 51 -20.36 0.03 -11.28
C GLY A 51 -20.12 1.52 -10.95
N GLY A 52 -21.19 2.30 -10.82
CA GLY A 52 -21.10 3.77 -10.65
C GLY A 52 -20.23 4.22 -9.48
N ARG A 53 -20.25 3.51 -8.34
CA ARG A 53 -19.40 3.86 -7.20
C ARG A 53 -17.92 3.55 -7.40
N GLY A 54 -17.58 2.34 -7.84
CA GLY A 54 -16.18 2.02 -8.15
C GLY A 54 -15.63 2.88 -9.28
N SER A 55 -16.49 3.23 -10.23
CA SER A 55 -16.22 4.21 -11.26
C SER A 55 -15.82 5.58 -10.72
N GLY A 56 -16.57 6.12 -9.76
CA GLY A 56 -16.25 7.39 -9.11
C GLY A 56 -15.02 7.29 -8.21
N ALA A 57 -14.87 6.20 -7.45
CA ALA A 57 -13.71 5.98 -6.59
C ALA A 57 -12.41 5.89 -7.40
N ALA A 58 -12.43 5.21 -8.55
CA ALA A 58 -11.30 5.13 -9.46
C ALA A 58 -10.93 6.50 -10.07
N HIS A 59 -11.92 7.36 -10.35
CA HIS A 59 -11.64 8.74 -10.79
C HIS A 59 -11.07 9.60 -9.66
N ASN A 60 -11.59 9.45 -8.44
CA ASN A 60 -11.11 10.17 -7.27
C ASN A 60 -9.66 9.82 -6.94
N VAL A 61 -9.28 8.53 -6.98
CA VAL A 61 -7.90 8.12 -6.66
C VAL A 61 -6.91 8.71 -7.67
N LEU A 62 -7.26 8.73 -8.96
CA LEU A 62 -6.47 9.40 -10.02
C LEU A 62 -6.34 10.91 -9.82
N ASN A 63 -7.14 11.52 -8.96
CA ASN A 63 -7.13 12.96 -8.68
C ASN A 63 -6.63 13.29 -7.27
N SER A 64 -6.19 12.29 -6.50
CA SER A 64 -5.91 12.40 -5.07
C SER A 64 -4.43 12.65 -4.73
N ALA A 65 -3.51 12.03 -5.46
CA ALA A 65 -2.08 12.07 -5.21
C ALA A 65 -1.31 11.97 -6.54
N ARG A 66 0.00 12.24 -6.51
CA ARG A 66 0.90 12.03 -7.66
C ARG A 66 1.29 10.55 -7.75
N ASN A 67 1.68 10.11 -8.94
CA ASN A 67 2.24 8.77 -9.19
C ASN A 67 1.27 7.61 -8.87
N VAL A 68 0.01 7.77 -9.27
CA VAL A 68 -1.05 6.76 -9.18
C VAL A 68 -1.26 6.12 -10.56
N THR A 69 -1.22 4.78 -10.60
CA THR A 69 -1.50 4.01 -11.82
C THR A 69 -2.58 2.97 -11.55
N ILE A 70 -3.67 3.01 -12.31
CA ILE A 70 -4.66 1.92 -12.29
C ILE A 70 -4.20 0.81 -13.22
N HIS A 71 -3.96 -0.38 -12.65
CA HIS A 71 -3.39 -1.53 -13.36
C HIS A 71 -4.42 -2.59 -13.77
N ALA A 72 -5.49 -2.76 -12.99
CA ALA A 72 -6.45 -3.82 -13.24
C ALA A 72 -7.83 -3.49 -12.67
N VAL A 73 -8.85 -4.10 -13.27
CA VAL A 73 -10.24 -3.98 -12.85
C VAL A 73 -10.90 -5.35 -12.78
N ALA A 74 -11.81 -5.54 -11.83
CA ALA A 74 -12.56 -6.77 -11.66
C ALA A 74 -14.02 -6.49 -11.33
N ASP A 75 -14.94 -7.20 -11.98
CA ASP A 75 -16.37 -7.18 -11.68
C ASP A 75 -16.98 -8.57 -11.85
N ALA A 76 -18.17 -8.82 -11.29
CA ALA A 76 -18.89 -10.05 -11.58
C ALA A 76 -19.34 -10.12 -13.05
N PHE A 77 -19.58 -8.96 -13.67
CA PHE A 77 -20.08 -8.84 -15.05
C PHE A 77 -19.00 -8.26 -15.97
N GLU A 78 -18.70 -8.97 -17.06
CA GLU A 78 -17.67 -8.55 -18.02
C GLU A 78 -17.94 -7.18 -18.64
N SER A 79 -19.21 -6.89 -18.96
CA SER A 79 -19.63 -5.60 -19.51
C SER A 79 -19.28 -4.44 -18.58
N GLN A 80 -19.42 -4.63 -17.27
CA GLN A 80 -19.08 -3.62 -16.26
C GLN A 80 -17.56 -3.42 -16.19
N ALA A 81 -16.78 -4.49 -16.17
CA ALA A 81 -15.32 -4.42 -16.13
C ALA A 81 -14.75 -3.72 -17.38
N LYS A 82 -15.19 -4.11 -18.57
CA LYS A 82 -14.81 -3.46 -19.84
C LYS A 82 -15.28 -2.01 -19.91
N GLY A 83 -16.52 -1.74 -19.47
CA GLY A 83 -17.06 -0.38 -19.41
C GLY A 83 -16.22 0.55 -18.54
N LEU A 84 -15.79 0.09 -17.36
CA LEU A 84 -14.89 0.87 -16.51
C LEU A 84 -13.53 1.09 -17.17
N GLN A 85 -12.92 0.06 -17.76
CA GLN A 85 -11.64 0.18 -18.46
C GLN A 85 -11.71 1.29 -19.53
N ALA A 86 -12.73 1.27 -20.39
CA ALA A 86 -12.92 2.27 -21.44
C ALA A 86 -13.08 3.68 -20.86
N ARG A 87 -13.91 3.84 -19.83
CA ARG A 87 -14.15 5.13 -19.18
C ARG A 87 -12.89 5.70 -18.54
N LEU A 88 -12.10 4.87 -17.85
CA LEU A 88 -10.83 5.30 -17.25
C LEU A 88 -9.79 5.68 -18.31
N LYS A 89 -9.72 4.95 -19.43
CA LYS A 89 -8.87 5.31 -20.58
C LYS A 89 -9.26 6.68 -21.15
N GLY A 90 -10.55 7.03 -21.18
CA GLY A 90 -11.03 8.37 -21.54
C GLY A 90 -10.58 9.44 -20.53
N ILE A 91 -10.84 9.21 -19.24
CA ILE A 91 -10.42 10.12 -18.17
C ILE A 91 -8.92 10.42 -18.21
N ALA A 92 -8.07 9.40 -18.39
CA ALA A 92 -6.63 9.60 -18.47
C ALA A 92 -6.19 10.47 -19.67
N LYS A 93 -6.97 10.47 -20.74
CA LYS A 93 -6.71 11.30 -21.93
C LYS A 93 -7.21 12.73 -21.76
N ASP A 94 -8.34 12.92 -21.09
CA ASP A 94 -9.08 14.19 -21.15
C ASP A 94 -8.95 15.03 -19.87
N ASP A 95 -8.73 14.40 -18.71
CA ASP A 95 -8.68 15.09 -17.41
C ASP A 95 -7.31 15.79 -17.21
N PRO A 96 -7.27 17.14 -17.13
CA PRO A 96 -6.01 17.88 -16.99
C PRO A 96 -5.31 17.61 -15.66
N LYS A 97 -6.08 17.36 -14.58
CA LYS A 97 -5.50 17.13 -13.25
C LYS A 97 -4.81 15.76 -13.18
N VAL A 98 -5.35 14.76 -13.87
CA VAL A 98 -4.70 13.43 -13.99
C VAL A 98 -3.33 13.57 -14.67
N LYS A 99 -3.23 14.40 -15.72
CA LYS A 99 -1.95 14.68 -16.41
C LYS A 99 -0.98 15.45 -15.54
N GLU A 100 -1.45 16.50 -14.86
CA GLU A 100 -0.63 17.31 -13.94
C GLU A 100 0.00 16.45 -12.83
N LEU A 101 -0.76 15.49 -12.31
CA LEU A 101 -0.31 14.57 -11.27
C LEU A 101 0.58 13.43 -11.78
N ASN A 102 0.82 13.35 -13.10
CA ASN A 102 1.52 12.25 -13.77
C ASN A 102 0.89 10.88 -13.45
N ASN A 103 -0.44 10.84 -13.39
CA ASN A 103 -1.20 9.63 -13.09
C ASN A 103 -1.62 8.93 -14.38
N LYS A 104 -1.78 7.61 -14.31
CA LYS A 104 -1.94 6.76 -15.49
C LYS A 104 -3.04 5.73 -15.33
N VAL A 105 -3.53 5.27 -16.48
CA VAL A 105 -4.42 4.11 -16.59
C VAL A 105 -3.76 3.12 -17.53
N GLU A 106 -3.15 2.09 -16.97
CA GLU A 106 -2.39 1.05 -17.67
C GLU A 106 -3.09 -0.32 -17.52
N ILE A 107 -4.37 -0.35 -17.91
CA ILE A 107 -5.18 -1.57 -17.87
C ILE A 107 -5.11 -2.27 -19.23
N ALA A 108 -4.21 -3.25 -19.34
CA ALA A 108 -4.17 -4.17 -20.47
C ALA A 108 -5.44 -5.05 -20.51
N ASP A 109 -5.76 -5.61 -21.67
CA ASP A 109 -7.02 -6.35 -21.85
C ASP A 109 -7.06 -7.65 -21.02
N ASP A 110 -5.90 -8.25 -20.75
CA ASP A 110 -5.72 -9.39 -19.84
C ASP A 110 -5.79 -9.00 -18.34
N LYS A 111 -5.88 -7.70 -18.03
CA LYS A 111 -6.08 -7.13 -16.69
C LYS A 111 -7.51 -6.64 -16.44
N VAL A 112 -8.41 -6.98 -17.35
CA VAL A 112 -9.86 -6.83 -17.19
C VAL A 112 -10.42 -8.18 -16.79
N HIS A 113 -10.75 -8.33 -15.51
CA HIS A 113 -11.21 -9.60 -14.95
C HIS A 113 -12.73 -9.59 -14.76
N SER A 114 -13.37 -10.72 -15.03
CA SER A 114 -14.80 -10.89 -14.82
C SER A 114 -15.14 -12.24 -14.17
N GLY A 115 -16.28 -12.30 -13.47
CA GLY A 115 -16.72 -13.46 -12.70
C GLY A 115 -16.77 -13.20 -11.18
N ILE A 116 -17.50 -14.05 -10.45
CA ILE A 116 -17.71 -13.89 -8.99
C ILE A 116 -16.38 -13.95 -8.22
N ASP A 117 -15.41 -14.72 -8.72
CA ASP A 117 -14.07 -14.90 -8.16
C ASP A 117 -13.02 -13.94 -8.76
N ALA A 118 -13.40 -13.05 -9.68
CA ALA A 118 -12.47 -12.14 -10.37
C ALA A 118 -11.66 -11.25 -9.43
N TYR A 119 -12.21 -10.90 -8.25
CA TYR A 119 -11.48 -10.15 -7.23
C TYR A 119 -10.17 -10.85 -6.82
N GLN A 120 -10.12 -12.19 -6.86
CA GLN A 120 -8.91 -12.94 -6.52
C GLN A 120 -7.78 -12.65 -7.50
N LYS A 121 -8.08 -12.38 -8.78
CA LYS A 121 -7.07 -11.98 -9.76
C LYS A 121 -6.41 -10.65 -9.37
N ILE A 122 -7.19 -9.70 -8.85
CA ILE A 122 -6.67 -8.44 -8.28
C ILE A 122 -5.81 -8.72 -7.04
N MET A 123 -6.29 -9.56 -6.12
CA MET A 123 -5.57 -9.87 -4.88
C MET A 123 -4.26 -10.63 -5.14
N ASN A 124 -4.23 -11.49 -6.16
CA ASN A 124 -3.05 -12.29 -6.49
C ASN A 124 -2.05 -11.57 -7.40
N ASP A 125 -2.38 -10.40 -7.95
CA ASP A 125 -1.44 -9.63 -8.76
C ASP A 125 -0.37 -8.97 -7.86
N PRO A 126 0.92 -9.34 -7.98
CA PRO A 126 1.99 -8.78 -7.15
C PRO A 126 2.28 -7.31 -7.46
N LYS A 127 1.85 -6.79 -8.62
CA LYS A 127 2.03 -5.38 -8.97
C LYS A 127 1.08 -4.49 -8.17
N ILE A 128 -0.10 -4.97 -7.80
CA ILE A 128 -1.12 -4.15 -7.13
C ILE A 128 -0.78 -4.01 -5.65
N ASN A 129 -0.64 -2.79 -5.15
CA ASN A 129 -0.36 -2.49 -3.74
C ASN A 129 -1.49 -1.73 -3.03
N TYR A 130 -2.50 -1.29 -3.77
CA TYR A 130 -3.69 -0.60 -3.27
C TYR A 130 -4.95 -1.13 -3.97
N VAL A 131 -6.00 -1.43 -3.21
CA VAL A 131 -7.27 -1.94 -3.76
C VAL A 131 -8.44 -1.05 -3.37
N ILE A 132 -9.31 -0.80 -4.36
CA ILE A 132 -10.61 -0.16 -4.17
C ILE A 132 -11.68 -1.25 -4.15
N LEU A 133 -12.42 -1.33 -3.04
CA LEU A 133 -13.54 -2.26 -2.86
C LEU A 133 -14.87 -1.50 -2.93
N ALA A 134 -15.55 -1.61 -4.07
CA ALA A 134 -16.81 -0.92 -4.36
C ALA A 134 -17.93 -1.88 -4.82
N THR A 135 -17.80 -3.16 -4.50
CA THR A 135 -18.85 -4.19 -4.68
C THR A 135 -20.00 -4.03 -3.67
N PRO A 136 -21.18 -4.63 -3.91
CA PRO A 136 -22.26 -4.68 -2.92
C PRO A 136 -21.78 -5.18 -1.54
N PRO A 137 -22.34 -4.68 -0.43
CA PRO A 137 -21.80 -4.90 0.91
C PRO A 137 -21.76 -6.38 1.33
N GLY A 138 -22.66 -7.23 0.81
CA GLY A 138 -22.66 -8.67 1.11
C GLY A 138 -21.36 -9.41 0.74
N PHE A 139 -20.56 -8.89 -0.19
CA PHE A 139 -19.27 -9.46 -0.58
C PHE A 139 -18.08 -8.80 0.13
N ARG A 140 -18.31 -7.79 0.98
CA ARG A 140 -17.22 -6.94 1.46
C ARG A 140 -16.25 -7.66 2.40
N SER A 141 -16.78 -8.43 3.34
CA SER A 141 -15.99 -9.16 4.33
C SER A 141 -14.97 -10.10 3.68
N ILE A 142 -15.39 -10.87 2.68
CA ILE A 142 -14.51 -11.78 1.94
C ILE A 142 -13.43 -11.03 1.14
N HIS A 143 -13.77 -9.89 0.54
CA HIS A 143 -12.81 -9.08 -0.22
C HIS A 143 -11.79 -8.38 0.69
N ILE A 144 -12.23 -7.83 1.82
CA ILE A 144 -11.34 -7.24 2.83
C ILE A 144 -10.40 -8.31 3.37
N MET A 145 -10.93 -9.47 3.76
CA MET A 145 -10.11 -10.57 4.26
C MET A 145 -9.06 -11.00 3.22
N ALA A 146 -9.43 -11.12 1.95
CA ALA A 146 -8.51 -11.46 0.88
C ALA A 146 -7.42 -10.39 0.67
N ALA A 147 -7.79 -9.10 0.71
CA ALA A 147 -6.85 -8.00 0.57
C ALA A 147 -5.85 -7.92 1.75
N VAL A 148 -6.33 -8.13 2.99
CA VAL A 148 -5.47 -8.20 4.19
C VAL A 148 -4.51 -9.39 4.08
N LYS A 149 -4.99 -10.58 3.71
CA LYS A 149 -4.15 -11.76 3.48
C LYS A 149 -3.08 -11.51 2.40
N ALA A 150 -3.46 -10.82 1.33
CA ALA A 150 -2.56 -10.41 0.25
C ALA A 150 -1.66 -9.20 0.59
N LYS A 151 -1.74 -8.67 1.83
CA LYS A 151 -0.96 -7.53 2.32
C LYS A 151 -1.09 -6.27 1.45
N LYS A 152 -2.29 -5.99 0.95
CA LYS A 152 -2.58 -4.80 0.12
C LYS A 152 -3.20 -3.69 0.96
N ASN A 153 -2.92 -2.44 0.62
CA ASN A 153 -3.63 -1.28 1.18
C ASN A 153 -5.07 -1.28 0.68
N ILE A 154 -6.03 -0.89 1.54
CA ILE A 154 -7.46 -1.05 1.24
C ILE A 154 -8.16 0.29 1.37
N PHE A 155 -8.86 0.66 0.30
CA PHE A 155 -9.99 1.57 0.36
C PHE A 155 -11.27 0.76 0.17
N THR A 156 -12.22 0.95 1.09
CA THR A 156 -13.51 0.26 1.05
C THR A 156 -14.62 1.30 1.10
N GLU A 157 -15.57 1.20 0.17
CA GLU A 157 -16.80 1.98 0.25
C GLU A 157 -17.58 1.62 1.53
N LYS A 158 -18.53 2.46 1.94
CA LYS A 158 -19.46 2.13 3.02
C LYS A 158 -20.76 1.52 2.47
N PRO A 159 -21.52 0.73 3.25
CA PRO A 159 -21.17 0.18 4.57
C PRO A 159 -20.13 -0.94 4.44
N VAL A 160 -19.46 -1.24 5.57
CA VAL A 160 -18.48 -2.33 5.70
C VAL A 160 -19.15 -3.52 6.36
#